data_AF-A0A7Y5PI80-F1
#
_entry.id   AF-A0A7Y5PI80-F1
#
_cell.length_a   1.000
_cell.length_b   1.000
_cell.length_c   1.000
_cell.angle_alpha   90.00
_cell.angle_beta   90.00
_cell.angle_gamma   90.00
#
_symmetry.space_group_name_H-M   'P 1'
#
loop_
_entity.id
_entity.type
_entity.pdbx_description
1 polymer ?
#
loop_
_entity_poly.entity_id
_entity_poly.type
_entity_poly.pdbx_seq_one_letter_code
_entity_poly.pdbx_strand_id
1 'polypeptide(L)' 'GAEALLEGQVLDAARARAAAEAAAADARPIDDVRASGWYRRELVRNLTQRMLDDVARN' A
#
# COMPACT_ATOMS: atom_id res chain seq x y z
N GLY A 1 -4.25 7.11 -8.00
CA GLY A 1 -3.09 6.76 -7.18
C GLY A 1 -3.52 6.64 -5.74
N ALA A 2 -2.73 5.95 -4.93
CA ALA A 2 -2.99 5.76 -3.51
C ALA A 2 -3.19 7.09 -2.75
N GLU A 3 -2.45 8.13 -3.12
CA GLU A 3 -2.47 9.46 -2.52
C GLU A 3 -3.84 10.13 -2.64
N ALA A 4 -4.48 10.03 -3.81
CA ALA A 4 -5.80 10.61 -4.06
C ALA A 4 -6.92 10.00 -3.19
N LEU A 5 -6.71 8.80 -2.63
CA LEU A 5 -7.65 8.18 -1.69
C LEU A 5 -7.51 8.74 -0.26
N LEU A 6 -6.39 9.41 0.04
CA LEU A 6 -6.04 9.92 1.36
C LEU A 6 -6.12 11.45 1.44
N GLU A 7 -5.80 12.17 0.37
CA GLU A 7 -5.76 13.62 0.34
C GLU A 7 -7.10 14.26 0.75
N GLY A 8 -7.05 15.13 1.76
CA GLY A 8 -8.23 15.83 2.29
C GLY A 8 -9.24 14.95 3.04
N GLN A 9 -8.91 13.69 3.28
CA GLN A 9 -9.77 12.75 4.00
C GLN A 9 -9.26 12.47 5.42
N VAL A 10 -10.17 12.06 6.31
CA VAL A 10 -9.77 11.47 7.59
C VAL A 10 -9.18 10.09 7.31
N LEU A 11 -7.96 9.84 7.78
CA LEU A 11 -7.33 8.53 7.67
C LEU A 11 -8.05 7.55 8.62
N ASP A 12 -8.61 6.49 8.04
CA ASP A 12 -9.25 5.39 8.75
C ASP A 12 -8.80 4.03 8.16
N ALA A 13 -9.15 2.93 8.83
CA ALA A 13 -8.75 1.59 8.41
C ALA A 13 -9.24 1.22 6.99
N ALA A 14 -10.40 1.73 6.58
CA ALA A 14 -10.95 1.44 5.25
C ALA A 14 -10.16 2.16 4.15
N ARG A 15 -9.80 3.42 4.39
CA ARG A 15 -8.96 4.23 3.49
C ARG A 15 -7.52 3.75 3.46
N ALA A 16 -6.95 3.35 4.59
CA ALA A 16 -5.63 2.74 4.66
C ALA A 16 -5.54 1.48 3.78
N ARG A 17 -6.56 0.61 3.88
CA ARG A 17 -6.68 -0.58 3.02
C ARG A 17 -6.81 -0.21 1.54
N ALA A 18 -7.70 0.72 1.20
CA ALA A 18 -7.91 1.13 -0.19
C ALA A 18 -6.64 1.75 -0.82
N ALA A 19 -5.92 2.60 -0.06
CA ALA A 19 -4.66 3.18 -0.50
C ALA A 19 -3.57 2.11 -0.69
N ALA A 20 -3.49 1.12 0.19
CA ALA A 20 -2.57 0.00 0.05
C ALA A 20 -2.88 -0.88 -1.18
N GLU A 21 -4.15 -1.16 -1.45
CA GLU A 21 -4.59 -1.87 -2.65
C GLU A 21 -4.22 -1.09 -3.93
N ALA A 22 -4.46 0.22 -3.94
CA ALA A 22 -4.10 1.09 -5.07
C ALA A 22 -2.58 1.14 -5.29
N ALA A 23 -1.78 1.30 -4.23
CA ALA A 23 -0.31 1.31 -4.33
C ALA A 23 0.24 0.01 -4.92
N ALA A 24 -0.32 -1.14 -4.49
CA ALA A 24 0.07 -2.43 -5.04
C ALA A 24 -0.38 -2.61 -6.50
N ALA A 25 -1.58 -2.11 -6.86
CA ALA A 25 -2.08 -2.15 -8.23
C ALA A 25 -1.26 -1.28 -9.19
N ASP A 26 -0.67 -0.19 -8.72
CA ASP A 26 0.18 0.70 -9.52
C ASP A 26 1.62 0.15 -9.67
N ALA A 27 2.09 -0.68 -8.73
CA ALA A 27 3.44 -1.24 -8.75
C ALA A 27 3.70 -2.18 -9.95
N ARG A 28 4.88 -2.04 -10.57
CA ARG A 28 5.37 -2.89 -11.68
C ARG A 28 6.78 -3.44 -11.40
N PRO A 29 6.95 -4.28 -10.36
CA PRO A 29 8.27 -4.81 -9.99
C PRO A 29 8.75 -5.91 -10.95
N ILE A 30 10.06 -6.04 -11.08
CA ILE A 30 10.72 -7.14 -11.79
C ILE A 30 10.77 -8.41 -10.92
N ASP A 31 10.92 -9.55 -11.58
CA ASP A 31 11.42 -10.78 -10.95
C ASP A 31 12.95 -10.77 -10.90
N ASP A 32 13.54 -11.22 -9.79
CA ASP A 32 14.98 -11.49 -9.69
C ASP A 32 15.28 -12.65 -8.72
N VAL A 33 16.56 -12.96 -8.54
CA VAL A 33 17.03 -14.03 -7.63
C VAL A 33 16.61 -13.84 -6.16
N ARG A 34 16.16 -12.63 -5.78
CA ARG A 34 15.81 -12.30 -4.40
C ARG A 34 14.30 -12.48 -4.16
N ALA A 35 13.47 -12.20 -5.16
CA ALA A 35 12.02 -12.36 -5.07
C ALA A 35 11.32 -12.20 -6.43
N SER A 36 10.13 -12.81 -6.53
CA SER A 36 9.21 -12.53 -7.63
C SER A 36 8.60 -11.12 -7.54
N GLY A 37 8.21 -10.58 -8.69
CA GLY A 37 7.43 -9.36 -8.80
C GLY A 37 6.08 -9.47 -8.09
N TRP A 38 5.45 -10.66 -8.11
CA TRP A 38 4.25 -10.93 -7.31
C TRP A 38 4.52 -10.71 -5.82
N TYR A 39 5.57 -11.30 -5.26
CA TYR A 39 5.89 -11.17 -3.84
C TYR A 39 6.21 -9.71 -3.47
N ARG A 40 6.94 -9.01 -4.34
CA ARG A 40 7.23 -7.58 -4.14
C ARG A 40 5.96 -6.73 -4.16
N ARG A 41 4.98 -7.05 -5.01
CA ARG A 41 3.68 -6.37 -5.04
C ARG A 41 2.88 -6.64 -3.76
N GLU A 42 2.91 -7.86 -3.25
CA GLU A 42 2.28 -8.19 -1.96
C GLU A 42 2.93 -7.44 -0.80
N LEU A 43 4.27 -7.28 -0.82
CA LEU A 43 4.98 -6.47 0.16
C LEU A 43 4.56 -5.00 0.10
N VAL A 44 4.40 -4.42 -1.10
CA VAL A 44 3.88 -3.05 -1.24
C VAL A 44 2.53 -2.90 -0.57
N ARG A 45 1.56 -3.79 -0.86
CA ARG A 45 0.24 -3.75 -0.19
C ARG A 45 0.39 -3.82 1.34
N ASN A 46 1.10 -4.83 1.83
CA ASN A 46 1.15 -5.11 3.26
C ASN A 46 1.90 -4.00 4.04
N LEU A 47 3.02 -3.50 3.52
CA LEU A 47 3.81 -2.46 4.20
C LEU A 47 3.10 -1.11 4.17
N THR A 48 2.50 -0.73 3.04
CA THR A 48 1.71 0.50 2.94
C THR A 48 0.55 0.47 3.93
N GLN A 49 -0.23 -0.62 3.97
CA GLN A 49 -1.33 -0.73 4.92
C GLN A 49 -0.84 -0.63 6.37
N ARG A 50 0.22 -1.38 6.74
CA ARG A 50 0.77 -1.37 8.10
C ARG A 50 1.24 0.01 8.54
N MET A 51 1.90 0.76 7.64
CA MET A 51 2.36 2.12 7.96
C MET A 51 1.19 3.09 8.12
N LEU A 52 0.18 3.02 7.25
CA LEU A 52 -1.01 3.87 7.36
C LEU A 52 -1.82 3.54 8.63
N ASP A 53 -2.00 2.27 8.95
CA ASP A 53 -2.64 1.83 10.19
C ASP A 53 -1.86 2.27 11.44
N ASP A 54 -0.52 2.31 11.37
CA ASP A 54 0.32 2.81 12.45
C ASP A 54 0.14 4.32 12.67
N VAL A 55 0.22 5.10 11.60
CA VAL A 55 0.02 6.56 11.66
C VAL A 55 -1.41 6.93 12.07
N ALA A 56 -2.41 6.16 11.65
CA ALA A 56 -3.81 6.40 12.03
C ALA A 56 -4.10 6.19 13.53
N ARG A 57 -3.21 5.51 14.27
CA ARG A 57 -3.35 5.23 15.71
C ARG A 57 -2.64 6.25 16.59
N ASN A 58 -1.75 7.08 16.05
CA ASN A 58 -1.02 8.13 16.77
C ASN A 58 -1.70 9.49 16.58
#